data_AF-A0A2H1W8C1-F1
#
_entry.id   AF-A0A2H1W8C1-F1
#
_cell.length_a   1.000
_cell.length_b   1.000
_cell.length_c   1.000
_cell.angle_alpha   90.00
_cell.angle_beta   90.00
_cell.angle_gamma   90.00
#
_symmetry.space_group_name_H-M   'P 1'
#
loop_
_entity.id
_entity.type
_entity.pdbx_description
1 polymer ?
#
loop_
_entity_poly.entity_id
_entity_poly.type
_entity_poly.pdbx_seq_one_letter_code
_entity_poly.pdbx_strand_id
1 'polypeptide(L)'
;MMNTRYPSHHEKQPKTKTKCMSSMTKPIISFSKDFCKETSMHGFIHITAPRRHWVERLLWIVVTALCVWGALDVALGQLQRYNESPTVVTLEKDFRSWDFYLPALTLCFNNRVDNKKLPAVVKKYFGVEPSDDQYQYYVRLVKAIANSDILHLEGFQEFGDLETSVDMFGVAVDIMPDYVIKTKSSDDISYPWIPVMTEAGVCHTTNCLAVADVAVGPLKSNATADWPGSCAYASLSCFIITDIPANGRFYIHSPYDVMDLSVGWTDIRLTLVRTTELSVMESRCGAGVKDLSPSRRGCSYMDEPRLSGRKHSYIAHFALQNKTERDGVPLRRGSQGPQSLTARMLIHG
;
A
#
# COMPACT_ATOMS: atom_id res chain seq x y z
N MET A 1 23.54 75.12 -91.41
CA MET A 1 24.31 75.86 -90.39
C MET A 1 23.35 76.32 -89.30
N MET A 2 23.80 76.29 -88.03
CA MET A 2 23.11 76.67 -86.77
C MET A 2 22.03 75.66 -86.31
N ASN A 3 22.31 74.72 -85.39
CA ASN A 3 22.70 74.81 -83.97
C ASN A 3 21.59 75.36 -83.07
N THR A 4 20.95 74.48 -82.29
CA THR A 4 20.51 74.78 -80.92
C THR A 4 20.58 73.53 -80.05
N ARG A 5 21.38 73.69 -79.00
CA ARG A 5 21.72 72.82 -77.86
C ARG A 5 20.63 72.96 -76.78
N TYR A 6 20.40 71.95 -75.92
CA TYR A 6 20.13 71.99 -74.44
C TYR A 6 19.37 70.74 -73.91
N PRO A 7 19.46 70.35 -72.61
CA PRO A 7 20.53 69.55 -72.01
C PRO A 7 20.01 68.23 -71.36
N SER A 8 20.94 67.38 -70.91
CA SER A 8 20.71 66.24 -70.02
C SER A 8 20.77 66.63 -68.54
N HIS A 9 19.86 66.10 -67.70
CA HIS A 9 20.04 66.06 -66.25
C HIS A 9 19.63 64.69 -65.68
N HIS A 10 20.50 64.19 -64.81
CA HIS A 10 20.47 62.92 -64.10
C HIS A 10 19.42 62.86 -62.98
N GLU A 11 18.86 61.65 -62.82
CA GLU A 11 18.66 60.92 -61.55
C GLU A 11 17.51 61.30 -60.60
N LYS A 12 16.60 60.34 -60.41
CA LYS A 12 16.39 59.61 -59.14
C LYS A 12 15.46 58.41 -59.38
N GLN A 13 15.97 57.19 -59.20
CA GLN A 13 15.12 56.04 -58.91
C GLN A 13 14.66 56.10 -57.45
N PRO A 14 13.37 55.85 -57.14
CA PRO A 14 13.04 55.29 -55.86
C PRO A 14 12.17 54.04 -55.94
N LYS A 15 12.80 52.92 -55.56
CA LYS A 15 12.33 51.98 -54.53
C LYS A 15 10.97 51.31 -54.78
N THR A 16 10.97 50.31 -55.66
CA THR A 16 10.06 49.14 -55.55
C THR A 16 10.44 48.31 -54.32
N LYS A 17 9.82 48.53 -53.15
CA LYS A 17 9.83 47.56 -52.02
C LYS A 17 8.88 47.97 -50.86
N THR A 18 7.57 48.12 -51.09
CA THR A 18 6.56 48.15 -49.99
C THR A 18 5.09 48.00 -50.45
N LYS A 19 4.75 47.10 -51.39
CA LYS A 19 3.33 46.91 -51.79
C LYS A 19 2.79 45.49 -51.65
N CYS A 20 3.64 44.49 -51.41
CA CYS A 20 3.18 43.10 -51.30
C CYS A 20 2.57 42.77 -49.92
N MET A 21 3.01 43.41 -48.83
CA MET A 21 2.45 43.18 -47.49
C MET A 21 1.10 43.86 -47.23
N SER A 22 0.71 44.89 -48.00
CA SER A 22 -0.55 45.63 -47.79
C SER A 22 -1.75 45.07 -48.57
N SER A 23 -1.53 44.10 -49.48
CA SER A 23 -2.58 43.55 -50.33
C SER A 23 -3.36 42.41 -49.65
N MET A 24 -2.71 41.65 -48.76
CA MET A 24 -3.36 40.56 -48.02
C MET A 24 -4.10 41.02 -46.76
N THR A 25 -3.82 42.20 -46.23
CA THR A 25 -4.42 42.66 -44.96
C THR A 25 -5.90 43.01 -45.09
N LYS A 26 -6.32 43.60 -46.21
CA LYS A 26 -7.73 43.96 -46.45
C LYS A 26 -8.68 42.74 -46.46
N PRO A 27 -8.40 41.67 -47.21
CA PRO A 27 -9.26 40.48 -47.20
C PRO A 27 -9.22 39.74 -45.86
N ILE A 28 -8.07 39.74 -45.16
CA ILE A 28 -7.97 39.15 -43.81
C ILE A 28 -8.85 39.92 -42.82
N ILE A 29 -8.81 41.26 -42.86
CA ILE A 29 -9.60 42.10 -41.95
C ILE A 29 -11.10 41.98 -42.22
N SER A 30 -11.52 41.88 -43.49
CA SER A 30 -12.95 41.65 -43.81
C SER A 30 -13.38 40.28 -43.31
N PHE A 31 -12.59 39.24 -43.58
CA PHE A 31 -12.88 37.88 -43.12
C PHE A 31 -12.93 37.78 -41.59
N SER A 32 -11.99 38.39 -40.88
CA SER A 32 -12.00 38.42 -39.40
C SER A 32 -13.22 39.16 -38.85
N LYS A 33 -13.67 40.24 -39.50
CA LYS A 33 -14.88 40.95 -39.09
C LYS A 33 -16.14 40.12 -39.27
N ASP A 34 -16.24 39.41 -40.38
CA ASP A 34 -17.38 38.55 -40.65
C ASP A 34 -17.38 37.35 -39.70
N PHE A 35 -16.21 36.74 -39.46
CA PHE A 35 -16.04 35.68 -38.46
C PHE A 35 -16.46 36.13 -37.04
N CYS A 36 -16.04 37.32 -36.60
CA CYS A 36 -16.38 37.83 -35.28
C CYS A 36 -17.87 38.19 -35.10
N LYS A 37 -18.60 38.38 -36.20
CA LYS A 37 -20.04 38.64 -36.18
C LYS A 37 -20.86 37.36 -36.17
N GLU A 38 -20.40 36.35 -36.90
CA GLU A 38 -21.10 35.07 -37.07
C GLU A 38 -20.72 34.03 -36.00
N THR A 39 -19.69 34.30 -35.18
CA THR A 39 -19.29 33.40 -34.09
C THR A 39 -20.24 33.46 -32.90
N SER A 40 -20.38 32.34 -32.19
CA SER A 40 -21.09 32.26 -30.89
C SER A 40 -20.24 32.76 -29.71
N MET A 41 -19.01 33.23 -29.96
CA MET A 41 -18.15 33.82 -28.93
C MET A 41 -18.61 35.25 -28.58
N HIS A 42 -19.29 35.37 -27.44
CA HIS A 42 -19.93 36.60 -26.96
C HIS A 42 -19.01 37.84 -26.95
N GLY A 43 -17.74 37.66 -26.60
CA GLY A 43 -16.76 38.76 -26.59
C GLY A 43 -16.44 39.32 -27.98
N PHE A 44 -16.44 38.49 -29.03
CA PHE A 44 -16.00 38.86 -30.38
C PHE A 44 -17.04 39.72 -31.13
N ILE A 45 -18.33 39.50 -30.85
CA ILE A 45 -19.43 40.31 -31.35
C ILE A 45 -19.30 41.76 -30.85
N HIS A 46 -18.96 41.94 -29.58
CA HIS A 46 -18.81 43.26 -28.96
C HIS A 46 -17.59 44.04 -29.47
N ILE A 47 -16.53 43.35 -29.91
CA ILE A 47 -15.33 43.94 -30.50
C ILE A 47 -15.61 44.51 -31.89
N THR A 48 -16.44 43.82 -32.69
CA THR A 48 -16.76 44.19 -34.08
C THR A 48 -18.05 44.98 -34.26
N ALA A 49 -18.77 45.26 -33.17
CA ALA A 49 -20.00 46.03 -33.18
C ALA A 49 -19.84 47.40 -33.88
N PRO A 50 -20.78 47.78 -34.76
CA PRO A 50 -20.74 49.07 -35.44
C PRO A 50 -20.93 50.22 -34.45
N ARG A 51 -20.35 51.40 -34.75
CA ARG A 51 -20.50 52.67 -34.01
C ARG A 51 -19.97 52.71 -32.56
N ARG A 52 -19.05 51.82 -32.19
CA ARG A 52 -18.44 51.76 -30.84
C ARG A 52 -17.15 52.59 -30.72
N HIS A 53 -16.94 53.26 -29.58
CA HIS A 53 -15.70 54.01 -29.31
C HIS A 53 -14.49 53.08 -29.20
N TRP A 54 -13.30 53.60 -29.55
CA TRP A 54 -12.06 52.81 -29.56
C TRP A 54 -11.66 52.29 -28.17
N VAL A 55 -11.89 53.07 -27.10
CA VAL A 55 -11.63 52.68 -25.70
C VAL A 55 -12.49 51.49 -25.30
N GLU A 56 -13.77 51.53 -25.66
CA GLU A 56 -14.71 50.45 -25.36
C GLU A 56 -14.34 49.17 -26.11
N ARG A 57 -13.87 49.27 -27.36
CA ARG A 57 -13.32 48.12 -28.10
C ARG A 57 -12.08 47.55 -27.43
N LEU A 58 -11.16 48.39 -26.94
CA LEU A 58 -9.98 47.95 -26.21
C LEU A 58 -10.38 47.21 -24.92
N LEU A 59 -11.35 47.73 -24.19
CA LEU A 59 -11.90 47.07 -23.00
C LEU A 59 -12.45 45.69 -23.35
N TRP A 60 -13.28 45.57 -24.40
CA TRP A 60 -13.81 44.27 -24.82
C TRP A 60 -12.73 43.30 -25.30
N ILE A 61 -11.67 43.79 -25.94
CA ILE A 61 -10.50 42.95 -26.30
C ILE A 61 -9.83 42.42 -25.04
N VAL A 62 -9.54 43.29 -24.06
CA VAL A 62 -8.87 42.90 -22.80
C VAL A 62 -9.73 41.91 -22.01
N VAL A 63 -11.03 42.22 -21.84
CA VAL A 63 -11.97 41.33 -21.13
C VAL A 63 -12.08 39.98 -21.83
N THR A 64 -12.23 39.97 -23.16
CA THR A 64 -12.29 38.71 -23.92
C THR A 64 -11.00 37.90 -23.82
N ALA A 65 -9.84 38.56 -23.88
CA ALA A 65 -8.55 37.90 -23.71
C ALA A 65 -8.38 37.29 -22.31
N LEU A 66 -8.77 38.01 -21.26
CA LEU A 66 -8.76 37.49 -19.89
C LEU A 66 -9.72 36.30 -19.72
N CYS A 67 -10.91 36.35 -20.33
CA CYS A 67 -11.85 35.22 -20.31
C CYS A 67 -11.29 33.98 -21.02
N VAL A 68 -10.66 34.15 -22.19
CA VAL A 68 -10.02 33.04 -22.92
C VAL A 68 -8.86 32.45 -22.12
N TRP A 69 -8.02 33.30 -21.54
CA TRP A 69 -6.91 32.87 -20.69
C TRP A 69 -7.41 32.08 -19.47
N GLY A 70 -8.41 32.60 -18.75
CA GLY A 70 -8.97 31.91 -17.59
C GLY A 70 -9.66 30.59 -17.95
N ALA A 71 -10.33 30.52 -19.10
CA ALA A 71 -10.92 29.27 -19.59
C ALA A 71 -9.86 28.22 -19.92
N LEU A 72 -8.75 28.62 -20.56
CA LEU A 72 -7.63 27.73 -20.85
C LEU A 72 -6.93 27.26 -19.58
N ASP A 73 -6.69 28.16 -18.62
CA ASP A 73 -6.06 27.82 -17.34
C ASP A 73 -6.89 26.78 -16.57
N VAL A 74 -8.20 27.02 -16.44
CA VAL A 74 -9.11 26.06 -15.80
C VAL A 74 -9.18 24.75 -16.58
N ALA A 75 -9.29 24.79 -17.91
CA ALA A 75 -9.39 23.57 -18.72
C ALA A 75 -8.11 22.71 -18.62
N LEU A 76 -6.94 23.33 -18.70
CA LEU A 76 -5.65 22.64 -18.56
C LEU A 76 -5.45 22.13 -17.14
N GLY A 77 -5.83 22.90 -16.11
CA GLY A 77 -5.77 22.45 -14.72
C GLY A 77 -6.67 21.25 -14.44
N GLN A 78 -7.88 21.21 -15.02
CA GLN A 78 -8.79 20.07 -14.89
C GLN A 78 -8.29 18.85 -15.66
N LEU A 79 -7.72 19.04 -16.86
CA LEU A 79 -7.09 17.96 -17.61
C LEU A 79 -5.89 17.38 -16.87
N GLN A 80 -5.06 18.22 -16.26
CA GLN A 80 -3.93 17.79 -15.46
C GLN A 80 -4.40 16.93 -14.28
N ARG A 81 -5.37 17.39 -13.49
CA ARG A 81 -5.95 16.63 -12.38
C ARG A 81 -6.54 15.29 -12.83
N TYR A 82 -7.23 15.27 -13.97
CA TYR A 82 -7.78 14.04 -14.54
C TYR A 82 -6.67 13.02 -14.91
N ASN A 83 -5.53 13.51 -15.39
CA ASN A 83 -4.41 12.65 -15.78
C ASN A 83 -3.61 12.15 -14.57
N GLU A 84 -3.36 13.02 -13.59
CA GLU A 84 -2.51 12.74 -12.43
C GLU A 84 -3.26 12.00 -11.30
N SER A 85 -4.52 12.35 -11.03
CA SER A 85 -5.29 11.86 -9.88
C SER A 85 -6.74 11.54 -10.25
N PRO A 86 -7.00 10.48 -11.04
CA PRO A 86 -8.34 10.12 -11.52
C PRO A 86 -9.23 9.43 -10.48
N THR A 87 -8.70 9.08 -9.30
CA THR A 87 -9.41 8.30 -8.29
C THR A 87 -9.85 9.16 -7.11
N VAL A 88 -11.00 8.79 -6.52
CA VAL A 88 -11.54 9.41 -5.30
C VAL A 88 -11.78 8.31 -4.27
N VAL A 89 -11.44 8.57 -3.01
CA VAL A 89 -11.69 7.65 -1.90
C VAL A 89 -13.01 8.03 -1.24
N THR A 90 -13.92 7.07 -1.16
CA THR A 90 -15.23 7.22 -0.50
C THR A 90 -15.36 6.22 0.63
N LEU A 91 -15.93 6.65 1.76
CA LEU A 91 -16.24 5.76 2.87
C LEU A 91 -17.60 5.09 2.64
N GLU A 92 -17.59 3.79 2.43
CA GLU A 92 -18.81 2.98 2.42
C GLU A 92 -19.22 2.62 3.86
N LYS A 93 -20.52 2.77 4.17
CA LYS A 93 -21.08 2.48 5.49
C LYS A 93 -22.06 1.31 5.48
N ASP A 94 -22.26 0.66 4.33
CA ASP A 94 -23.14 -0.50 4.25
C ASP A 94 -22.43 -1.74 4.80
N PHE A 95 -22.40 -1.85 6.13
CA PHE A 95 -21.78 -2.97 6.82
C PHE A 95 -22.64 -4.24 6.80
N ARG A 96 -23.94 -4.16 6.45
CA ARG A 96 -24.88 -5.29 6.64
C ARG A 96 -24.70 -6.39 5.60
N SER A 97 -24.34 -6.00 4.39
CA SER A 97 -24.07 -6.89 3.25
C SER A 97 -22.58 -7.22 3.10
N TRP A 98 -21.74 -6.72 4.01
CA TRP A 98 -20.29 -6.81 3.89
C TRP A 98 -19.75 -8.12 4.50
N ASP A 99 -19.12 -8.91 3.64
CA ASP A 99 -18.27 -10.03 4.02
C ASP A 99 -16.81 -9.56 4.10
N PHE A 100 -16.17 -9.80 5.23
CA PHE A 100 -14.77 -9.47 5.47
C PHE A 100 -13.94 -10.73 5.74
N TYR A 101 -12.66 -10.68 5.40
CA TYR A 101 -11.74 -11.77 5.71
C TYR A 101 -11.26 -11.68 7.16
N LEU A 102 -11.21 -12.82 7.85
CA LEU A 102 -10.56 -12.91 9.13
C LEU A 102 -9.07 -12.57 8.98
N PRO A 103 -8.45 -11.91 9.97
CA PRO A 103 -7.03 -11.61 9.92
C PRO A 103 -6.19 -12.88 10.03
N ALA A 104 -4.94 -12.79 9.59
CA ALA A 104 -3.94 -13.78 9.94
C ALA A 104 -3.46 -13.56 11.37
N LEU A 105 -3.16 -14.67 12.03
CA LEU A 105 -2.66 -14.69 13.40
C LEU A 105 -1.30 -15.37 13.39
N THR A 106 -0.27 -14.69 13.89
CA THR A 106 1.05 -15.26 14.07
C THR A 106 1.44 -15.28 15.55
N LEU A 107 1.87 -16.44 16.02
CA LEU A 107 2.27 -16.70 17.39
C LEU A 107 3.75 -17.09 17.44
N CYS A 108 4.53 -16.34 18.21
CA CYS A 108 5.93 -16.62 18.45
C CYS A 108 6.13 -16.92 19.94
N PHE A 109 6.53 -18.15 20.28
CA PHE A 109 6.81 -18.52 21.67
C PHE A 109 8.09 -17.83 22.17
N ASN A 110 8.13 -17.52 23.47
CA ASN A 110 9.30 -16.90 24.08
C ASN A 110 10.47 -17.87 24.19
N ASN A 111 10.19 -19.16 24.39
CA ASN A 111 11.19 -20.21 24.34
C ASN A 111 11.00 -21.03 23.06
N ARG A 112 11.98 -20.96 22.16
CA ARG A 112 11.96 -21.66 20.87
C ARG A 112 12.95 -22.83 20.84
N VAL A 113 13.36 -23.30 22.02
CA VAL A 113 14.35 -24.37 22.17
C VAL A 113 13.71 -25.57 22.85
N ASP A 114 13.66 -26.69 22.13
CA ASP A 114 13.40 -27.98 22.73
C ASP A 114 14.69 -28.58 23.29
N ASN A 115 14.81 -28.57 24.62
CA ASN A 115 15.99 -29.11 25.31
C ASN A 115 16.22 -30.61 25.03
N LYS A 116 15.20 -31.36 24.60
CA LYS A 116 15.36 -32.78 24.24
C LYS A 116 16.03 -32.95 22.87
N LYS A 117 15.83 -32.00 21.95
CA LYS A 117 16.42 -32.00 20.61
C LYS A 117 17.85 -31.45 20.60
N LEU A 118 18.26 -30.68 21.62
CA LEU A 118 19.58 -30.05 21.73
C LEU A 118 20.76 -30.98 21.40
N PRO A 119 20.93 -32.16 22.03
CA PRO A 119 22.10 -33.01 21.76
C PRO A 119 22.16 -33.48 20.31
N ALA A 120 21.01 -33.79 19.72
CA ALA A 120 20.92 -34.25 18.33
C ALA A 120 21.22 -33.12 17.34
N VAL A 121 20.71 -31.91 17.59
CA VAL A 121 20.96 -30.73 16.75
C VAL A 121 22.43 -30.33 16.81
N VAL A 122 23.02 -30.28 18.02
CA VAL A 122 24.44 -29.92 18.18
C VAL A 122 25.34 -30.93 17.46
N LYS A 123 25.07 -32.23 17.61
CA LYS A 123 25.80 -33.28 16.88
C LYS A 123 25.63 -33.16 15.36
N LYS A 124 24.43 -32.85 14.87
CA LYS A 124 24.12 -32.73 13.43
C LYS A 124 24.87 -31.56 12.77
N TYR A 125 24.87 -30.37 13.38
CA TYR A 125 25.41 -29.16 12.76
C TYR A 125 26.88 -28.89 13.10
N PHE A 126 27.35 -29.36 14.26
CA PHE A 126 28.71 -29.06 14.75
C PHE A 126 29.58 -30.31 14.97
N GLY A 127 29.00 -31.52 14.90
CA GLY A 127 29.75 -32.76 15.11
C GLY A 127 30.20 -32.99 16.56
N VAL A 128 29.62 -32.26 17.51
CA VAL A 128 30.02 -32.27 18.93
C VAL A 128 29.05 -33.10 19.76
N GLU A 129 29.60 -33.92 20.66
CA GLU A 129 28.84 -34.75 21.60
C GLU A 129 28.79 -34.13 23.01
N PRO A 130 27.83 -34.53 23.87
CA PRO A 130 27.72 -33.97 25.23
C PRO A 130 28.95 -34.17 26.12
N SER A 131 29.85 -35.08 25.76
CA SER A 131 31.12 -35.34 26.47
C SER A 131 32.21 -34.33 26.14
N ASP A 132 32.09 -33.60 25.03
CA ASP A 132 33.14 -32.71 24.55
C ASP A 132 33.15 -31.37 25.30
N ASP A 133 34.33 -30.83 25.57
CA ASP A 133 34.48 -29.56 26.30
C ASP A 133 33.78 -28.38 25.59
N GLN A 134 33.71 -28.42 24.26
CA GLN A 134 33.08 -27.38 23.43
C GLN A 134 31.55 -27.51 23.34
N TYR A 135 30.94 -28.57 23.87
CA TYR A 135 29.50 -28.79 23.77
C TYR A 135 28.68 -27.62 24.31
N GLN A 136 29.09 -27.08 25.47
CA GLN A 136 28.37 -25.96 26.10
C GLN A 136 28.46 -24.67 25.28
N TYR A 137 29.54 -24.46 24.52
CA TYR A 137 29.67 -23.32 23.62
C TYR A 137 28.63 -23.40 22.50
N TYR A 138 28.54 -24.55 21.81
CA TYR A 138 27.56 -24.75 20.74
C TYR A 138 26.11 -24.78 21.25
N VAL A 139 25.86 -25.26 22.46
CA VAL A 139 24.53 -25.16 23.09
C VAL A 139 24.11 -23.69 23.27
N ARG A 140 25.02 -22.81 23.69
CA ARG A 140 24.72 -21.37 23.80
C ARG A 140 24.49 -20.75 22.42
N LEU A 141 25.28 -21.13 21.41
CA LEU A 141 25.08 -20.67 20.03
C LEU A 141 23.70 -21.07 19.49
N VAL A 142 23.31 -22.34 19.65
CA VAL A 142 21.98 -22.82 19.22
C VAL A 142 20.85 -22.07 19.93
N LYS A 143 20.99 -21.80 21.23
CA LYS A 143 20.01 -21.01 22.00
C LYS A 143 19.94 -19.56 21.53
N ALA A 144 21.08 -18.96 21.17
CA ALA A 144 21.14 -17.61 20.61
C ALA A 144 20.45 -17.56 19.24
N ILE A 145 20.75 -18.52 18.35
CA ILE A 145 20.10 -18.64 17.04
C ILE A 145 18.58 -18.75 17.19
N ALA A 146 18.09 -19.70 17.98
CA ALA A 146 16.66 -19.96 18.10
C ALA A 146 15.86 -18.80 18.72
N ASN A 147 16.40 -18.14 19.75
CA ASN A 147 15.67 -17.12 20.51
C ASN A 147 15.96 -15.68 20.03
N SER A 148 16.81 -15.49 19.02
CA SER A 148 17.05 -14.18 18.43
C SER A 148 15.87 -13.66 17.62
N ASP A 149 15.83 -12.35 17.44
CA ASP A 149 14.96 -11.65 16.49
C ASP A 149 15.77 -10.55 15.78
N ILE A 150 15.23 -9.96 14.71
CA ILE A 150 15.94 -8.96 13.91
C ILE A 150 16.36 -7.71 14.70
N LEU A 151 15.69 -7.43 15.83
CA LEU A 151 15.97 -6.27 16.68
C LEU A 151 16.93 -6.60 17.83
N HIS A 152 17.00 -7.87 18.26
CA HIS A 152 17.78 -8.33 19.40
C HIS A 152 18.80 -9.40 18.99
N LEU A 153 19.90 -8.93 18.38
CA LEU A 153 21.02 -9.77 17.93
C LEU A 153 22.23 -9.76 18.91
N GLU A 154 22.10 -9.12 20.07
CA GLU A 154 23.18 -8.99 21.06
C GLU A 154 23.76 -10.34 21.51
N GLY A 155 22.93 -11.38 21.54
CA GLY A 155 23.36 -12.74 21.87
C GLY A 155 24.40 -13.34 20.92
N PHE A 156 24.60 -12.74 19.74
CA PHE A 156 25.63 -13.17 18.79
C PHE A 156 27.02 -12.60 19.06
N GLN A 157 27.16 -11.61 19.95
CA GLN A 157 28.46 -10.98 20.24
C GLN A 157 29.48 -11.97 20.80
N GLU A 158 29.04 -12.99 21.56
CA GLU A 158 29.89 -14.07 22.09
C GLU A 158 30.51 -14.93 20.97
N PHE A 159 29.92 -14.92 19.77
CA PHE A 159 30.27 -15.81 18.65
C PHE A 159 30.90 -15.06 17.46
N GLY A 160 31.38 -13.83 17.68
CA GLY A 160 31.94 -12.99 16.61
C GLY A 160 33.15 -13.59 15.89
N ASP A 161 33.92 -14.43 16.57
CA ASP A 161 35.13 -15.10 16.04
C ASP A 161 34.84 -16.45 15.35
N LEU A 162 33.57 -16.80 15.15
CA LEU A 162 33.19 -18.06 14.53
C LEU A 162 33.52 -18.02 13.02
N GLU A 163 34.62 -18.68 12.62
CA GLU A 163 35.06 -18.75 11.21
C GLU A 163 34.17 -19.66 10.33
N THR A 164 33.36 -20.53 10.93
CA THR A 164 32.58 -21.54 10.21
C THR A 164 31.23 -20.98 9.75
N SER A 165 30.89 -21.20 8.48
CA SER A 165 29.54 -20.94 7.97
C SER A 165 28.53 -21.91 8.61
N VAL A 166 27.60 -21.38 9.40
CA VAL A 166 26.54 -22.15 10.07
C VAL A 166 25.21 -21.90 9.39
N ASP A 167 24.47 -22.97 9.07
CA ASP A 167 23.08 -22.87 8.64
C ASP A 167 22.16 -22.54 9.83
N MET A 168 22.09 -21.24 10.17
CA MET A 168 21.27 -20.75 11.28
C MET A 168 19.77 -21.03 11.06
N PHE A 169 19.32 -21.04 9.81
CA PHE A 169 17.94 -21.34 9.46
C PHE A 169 17.62 -22.79 9.81
N GLY A 170 18.41 -23.75 9.32
CA GLY A 170 18.24 -25.17 9.64
C GLY A 170 18.31 -25.45 11.14
N VAL A 171 19.26 -24.81 11.85
CA VAL A 171 19.38 -24.94 13.31
C VAL A 171 18.11 -24.48 14.04
N ALA A 172 17.59 -23.30 13.68
CA ALA A 172 16.39 -22.74 14.32
C ALA A 172 15.15 -23.62 14.11
N VAL A 173 15.07 -24.30 12.98
CA VAL A 173 13.96 -25.17 12.60
C VAL A 173 14.03 -26.50 13.31
N ASP A 174 15.18 -27.15 13.30
CA ASP A 174 15.32 -28.48 13.90
C ASP A 174 15.19 -28.45 15.43
N ILE A 175 15.56 -27.32 16.06
CA ILE A 175 15.47 -27.16 17.52
C ILE A 175 14.07 -26.73 18.00
N MET A 176 13.19 -26.30 17.09
CA MET A 176 11.88 -25.75 17.46
C MET A 176 11.04 -26.77 18.23
N PRO A 177 10.32 -26.36 19.30
CA PRO A 177 9.43 -27.25 20.03
C PRO A 177 8.16 -27.57 19.23
N ASP A 178 7.67 -28.80 19.37
CA ASP A 178 6.45 -29.26 18.71
C ASP A 178 5.21 -28.87 19.54
N TYR A 179 4.86 -27.58 19.52
CA TYR A 179 3.69 -27.09 20.22
C TYR A 179 2.40 -27.39 19.46
N VAL A 180 1.44 -28.04 20.13
CA VAL A 180 0.10 -28.28 19.58
C VAL A 180 -0.83 -27.14 20.01
N ILE A 181 -1.11 -26.24 19.07
CA ILE A 181 -2.04 -25.13 19.27
C ILE A 181 -3.42 -25.57 18.79
N LYS A 182 -4.43 -25.52 19.66
CA LYS A 182 -5.80 -25.93 19.32
C LYS A 182 -6.63 -24.69 19.00
N THR A 183 -7.37 -24.73 17.90
CA THR A 183 -8.24 -23.63 17.48
C THR A 183 -9.67 -24.10 17.28
N LYS A 184 -10.60 -23.27 17.73
CA LYS A 184 -12.04 -23.35 17.44
C LYS A 184 -12.47 -22.03 16.82
N SER A 185 -13.23 -22.08 15.75
CA SER A 185 -13.78 -20.90 15.10
C SER A 185 -15.31 -20.94 15.11
N SER A 186 -15.90 -19.83 14.72
CA SER A 186 -17.35 -19.69 14.55
C SER A 186 -17.90 -20.39 13.30
N ASP A 187 -17.05 -20.59 12.30
CA ASP A 187 -17.33 -21.31 11.07
C ASP A 187 -16.89 -22.78 11.20
N ASP A 188 -17.28 -23.62 10.24
CA ASP A 188 -16.81 -25.02 10.15
C ASP A 188 -15.42 -25.12 9.45
N ILE A 189 -14.72 -23.99 9.29
CA ILE A 189 -13.40 -23.94 8.65
C ILE A 189 -12.31 -24.32 9.65
N SER A 190 -11.37 -25.17 9.23
CA SER A 190 -10.21 -25.49 10.05
C SER A 190 -9.13 -24.42 9.91
N TYR A 191 -8.58 -23.97 11.05
CA TYR A 191 -7.47 -23.01 11.12
C TYR A 191 -6.21 -23.68 11.68
N PRO A 192 -5.56 -24.61 10.94
CA PRO A 192 -4.30 -25.21 11.39
C PRO A 192 -3.20 -24.16 11.57
N TRP A 193 -2.32 -24.41 12.54
CA TRP A 193 -1.14 -23.60 12.77
C TRP A 193 0.05 -24.18 12.02
N ILE A 194 0.68 -23.35 11.19
CA ILE A 194 1.77 -23.76 10.31
C ILE A 194 3.06 -23.07 10.78
N PRO A 195 4.18 -23.81 10.97
CA PRO A 195 5.45 -23.22 11.34
C PRO A 195 6.02 -22.40 10.18
N VAL A 196 6.37 -21.15 10.45
CA VAL A 196 6.88 -20.16 9.50
C VAL A 196 8.12 -19.47 10.05
N MET A 197 9.00 -19.05 9.14
CA MET A 197 10.14 -18.20 9.49
C MET A 197 9.76 -16.74 9.26
N THR A 198 9.98 -15.90 10.27
CA THR A 198 9.67 -14.47 10.20
C THR A 198 10.83 -13.66 10.75
N GLU A 199 10.74 -12.33 10.67
CA GLU A 199 11.73 -11.43 11.27
C GLU A 199 11.84 -11.58 12.80
N ALA A 200 10.82 -12.17 13.45
CA ALA A 200 10.83 -12.47 14.88
C ALA A 200 11.52 -13.80 15.20
N GLY A 201 11.88 -14.60 14.18
CA GLY A 201 12.39 -15.96 14.28
C GLY A 201 11.36 -17.01 13.86
N VAL A 202 11.49 -18.23 14.37
CA VAL A 202 10.56 -19.33 14.06
C VAL A 202 9.26 -19.14 14.84
N CYS A 203 8.15 -19.03 14.12
CA CYS A 203 6.82 -18.78 14.68
C CYS A 203 5.78 -19.73 14.06
N HIS A 204 4.54 -19.65 14.52
CA HIS A 204 3.43 -20.40 13.95
C HIS A 204 2.38 -19.40 13.46
N THR A 205 1.85 -19.58 12.25
CA THR A 205 0.78 -18.72 11.71
C THR A 205 -0.43 -19.53 11.31
N THR A 206 -1.59 -18.91 11.33
CA THR A 206 -2.84 -19.44 10.77
C THR A 206 -3.55 -18.39 9.91
N ASN A 207 -4.40 -18.84 8.98
CA ASN A 207 -5.18 -17.98 8.07
C ASN A 207 -4.33 -16.98 7.26
N CYS A 208 -3.12 -17.38 6.88
CA CYS A 208 -2.18 -16.55 6.12
C CYS A 208 -1.90 -17.20 4.75
N LEU A 209 -2.09 -16.43 3.68
CA LEU A 209 -1.84 -16.87 2.30
C LEU A 209 -0.36 -16.89 1.95
N ALA A 210 0.44 -16.00 2.55
CA ALA A 210 1.88 -15.91 2.31
C ALA A 210 2.68 -17.12 2.85
N VAL A 211 2.01 -18.04 3.54
CA VAL A 211 2.61 -19.26 4.09
C VAL A 211 3.32 -20.10 3.04
N ALA A 212 2.86 -20.08 1.79
CA ALA A 212 3.54 -20.79 0.69
C ALA A 212 5.01 -20.36 0.51
N ASP A 213 5.34 -19.12 0.86
CA ASP A 213 6.68 -18.55 0.70
C ASP A 213 7.52 -18.61 2.00
N VAL A 214 6.89 -18.66 3.17
CA VAL A 214 7.57 -18.55 4.48
C VAL A 214 7.48 -19.79 5.38
N ALA A 215 6.74 -20.82 4.98
CA ALA A 215 6.64 -22.06 5.74
C ALA A 215 7.99 -22.78 5.81
N VAL A 216 8.24 -23.38 6.97
CA VAL A 216 9.51 -24.11 7.20
C VAL A 216 9.35 -25.62 7.19
N GLY A 217 8.10 -26.10 7.25
CA GLY A 217 7.76 -27.51 7.14
C GLY A 217 7.13 -27.86 5.79
N PRO A 218 6.97 -29.16 5.48
CA PRO A 218 6.27 -29.59 4.29
C PRO A 218 4.80 -29.13 4.34
N LEU A 219 4.44 -28.26 3.41
CA LEU A 219 3.06 -27.83 3.19
C LEU A 219 2.30 -28.91 2.42
N LYS A 220 1.09 -29.24 2.90
CA LYS A 220 0.15 -30.00 2.07
C LYS A 220 -0.31 -29.09 0.93
N SER A 221 -0.46 -29.64 -0.27
CA SER A 221 -0.88 -28.88 -1.47
C SER A 221 -2.18 -28.09 -1.28
N ASN A 222 -3.05 -28.54 -0.37
CA ASN A 222 -4.35 -27.94 -0.10
C ASN A 222 -4.39 -27.23 1.27
N ALA A 223 -3.24 -26.93 1.88
CA ALA A 223 -3.18 -26.37 3.23
C ALA A 223 -3.86 -24.98 3.34
N THR A 224 -3.90 -24.22 2.24
CA THR A 224 -4.47 -22.88 2.17
C THR A 224 -5.74 -22.80 1.30
N ALA A 225 -6.29 -23.94 0.88
CA ALA A 225 -7.39 -23.98 -0.09
C ALA A 225 -8.67 -23.26 0.41
N ASP A 226 -8.94 -23.36 1.71
CA ASP A 226 -10.10 -22.75 2.36
C ASP A 226 -9.79 -21.36 2.95
N TRP A 227 -8.59 -20.84 2.70
CA TRP A 227 -8.13 -19.55 3.23
C TRP A 227 -8.08 -18.47 2.15
N PRO A 228 -8.35 -17.21 2.49
CA PRO A 228 -8.65 -16.72 3.83
C PRO A 228 -10.12 -16.92 4.20
N GLY A 229 -10.36 -17.32 5.45
CA GLY A 229 -11.72 -17.48 5.96
C GLY A 229 -12.50 -16.16 5.90
N SER A 230 -13.70 -16.20 5.33
CA SER A 230 -14.58 -15.03 5.19
C SER A 230 -15.74 -15.08 6.17
N CYS A 231 -16.13 -13.91 6.66
CA CYS A 231 -17.09 -13.76 7.73
C CYS A 231 -18.13 -12.70 7.36
N ALA A 232 -19.41 -13.08 7.41
CA ALA A 232 -20.52 -12.18 7.12
C ALA A 232 -20.86 -11.33 8.34
N TYR A 233 -20.88 -10.01 8.19
CA TYR A 233 -21.20 -9.12 9.31
C TYR A 233 -22.58 -9.41 9.95
N ALA A 234 -23.58 -9.74 9.12
CA ALA A 234 -24.94 -10.01 9.57
C ALA A 234 -25.04 -11.17 10.58
N SER A 235 -24.06 -12.07 10.62
CA SER A 235 -24.01 -13.19 11.57
C SER A 235 -23.72 -12.75 13.01
N LEU A 236 -23.12 -11.57 13.22
CA LEU A 236 -22.73 -11.00 14.52
C LEU A 236 -21.87 -11.94 15.41
N SER A 237 -21.29 -13.00 14.86
CA SER A 237 -20.68 -14.07 15.64
C SER A 237 -19.38 -14.60 15.04
N CYS A 238 -18.54 -13.73 14.49
CA CYS A 238 -17.21 -14.12 14.00
C CYS A 238 -16.17 -14.12 15.11
N PHE A 239 -15.70 -15.32 15.47
CA PHE A 239 -14.70 -15.50 16.51
C PHE A 239 -13.72 -16.62 16.18
N ILE A 240 -12.49 -16.45 16.68
CA ILE A 240 -11.48 -17.50 16.75
C ILE A 240 -11.06 -17.62 18.22
N ILE A 241 -11.13 -18.83 18.73
CA ILE A 241 -10.68 -19.22 20.06
C ILE A 241 -9.47 -20.11 19.89
N THR A 242 -8.37 -19.75 20.53
CA THR A 242 -7.13 -20.52 20.47
C THR A 242 -6.65 -20.86 21.88
N ASP A 243 -6.29 -22.13 22.08
CA ASP A 243 -5.69 -22.68 23.29
C ASP A 243 -4.17 -22.77 23.09
N ILE A 244 -3.42 -22.00 23.88
CA ILE A 244 -1.99 -21.75 23.67
C ILE A 244 -1.17 -22.39 24.79
N PRO A 245 -0.27 -23.35 24.48
CA PRO A 245 0.37 -24.19 25.50
C PRO A 245 1.58 -23.55 26.20
N ALA A 246 2.01 -22.35 25.80
CA ALA A 246 3.19 -21.70 26.36
C ALA A 246 3.15 -20.17 26.20
N ASN A 247 3.97 -19.48 27.01
CA ASN A 247 4.13 -18.03 26.94
C ASN A 247 4.73 -17.59 25.59
N GLY A 248 4.24 -16.48 25.06
CA GLY A 248 4.68 -15.98 23.76
C GLY A 248 4.15 -14.60 23.44
N ARG A 249 4.43 -14.17 22.21
CA ARG A 249 3.95 -12.94 21.61
C ARG A 249 3.05 -13.28 20.43
N PHE A 250 1.98 -12.53 20.30
CA PHE A 250 0.97 -12.71 19.27
C PHE A 250 0.83 -11.46 18.41
N TYR A 251 0.74 -11.69 17.11
CA TYR A 251 0.71 -10.67 16.07
C TYR A 251 -0.54 -10.89 15.23
N ILE A 252 -1.21 -9.78 14.91
CA ILE A 252 -2.40 -9.77 14.08
C ILE A 252 -2.07 -8.94 12.86
N HIS A 253 -2.21 -9.54 11.68
CA HIS A 253 -1.89 -8.88 10.42
C HIS A 253 -2.90 -9.29 9.34
N SER A 254 -2.78 -8.65 8.17
CA SER A 254 -3.58 -8.97 7.00
C SER A 254 -3.35 -10.45 6.61
N PRO A 255 -4.40 -11.19 6.19
CA PRO A 255 -4.24 -12.56 5.70
C PRO A 255 -3.40 -12.66 4.43
N TYR A 256 -3.20 -11.54 3.74
CA TYR A 256 -2.42 -11.43 2.50
C TYR A 256 -0.94 -11.08 2.73
N ASP A 257 -0.53 -10.86 3.98
CA ASP A 257 0.81 -10.40 4.33
C ASP A 257 1.48 -11.31 5.36
N VAL A 258 2.80 -11.24 5.46
CA VAL A 258 3.57 -11.85 6.55
C VAL A 258 3.52 -10.96 7.79
N MET A 259 3.88 -11.51 8.96
CA MET A 259 3.96 -10.68 10.16
C MET A 259 5.06 -9.61 10.01
N ASP A 260 4.74 -8.39 10.43
CA ASP A 260 5.67 -7.26 10.51
C ASP A 260 5.92 -6.92 11.98
N LEU A 261 7.19 -6.81 12.41
CA LEU A 261 7.52 -6.42 13.79
C LEU A 261 7.12 -4.98 14.14
N SER A 262 6.93 -4.11 13.14
CA SER A 262 6.51 -2.72 13.35
C SER A 262 5.07 -2.63 13.88
N VAL A 263 4.23 -3.61 13.53
CA VAL A 263 2.85 -3.75 14.00
C VAL A 263 2.90 -4.44 15.36
N GLY A 264 2.96 -3.63 16.42
CA GLY A 264 3.23 -4.08 17.79
C GLY A 264 2.46 -5.34 18.23
N TRP A 265 3.06 -6.09 19.16
CA TRP A 265 2.57 -7.41 19.58
C TRP A 265 1.72 -7.37 20.86
N THR A 266 1.08 -8.50 21.11
CA THR A 266 0.37 -8.78 22.34
C THR A 266 1.04 -9.93 23.11
N ASP A 267 1.40 -9.70 24.37
CA ASP A 267 1.94 -10.76 25.23
C ASP A 267 0.85 -11.75 25.66
N ILE A 268 1.20 -13.03 25.56
CA ILE A 268 0.42 -14.17 26.05
C ILE A 268 1.14 -14.77 27.26
N ARG A 269 0.35 -15.01 28.30
CA ARG A 269 0.79 -15.69 29.51
C ARG A 269 -0.12 -16.89 29.74
N LEU A 270 0.46 -17.99 30.21
CA LEU A 270 -0.29 -19.14 30.70
C LEU A 270 -1.31 -18.72 31.75
N THR A 271 -2.43 -19.43 31.83
CA THR A 271 -3.57 -19.19 32.75
C THR A 271 -4.36 -17.89 32.51
N LEU A 272 -3.93 -17.04 31.57
CA LEU A 272 -4.63 -15.81 31.23
C LEU A 272 -5.65 -16.06 30.12
N VAL A 273 -6.92 -15.84 30.44
CA VAL A 273 -7.95 -15.70 29.41
C VAL A 273 -7.93 -14.27 28.89
N ARG A 274 -7.84 -14.09 27.58
CA ARG A 274 -7.78 -12.75 26.97
C ARG A 274 -8.77 -12.61 25.84
N THR A 275 -9.63 -11.60 25.97
CA THR A 275 -10.55 -11.22 24.89
C THR A 275 -9.95 -10.05 24.11
N THR A 276 -9.83 -10.19 22.80
CA THR A 276 -9.38 -9.13 21.88
C THR A 276 -10.52 -8.77 20.95
N GLU A 277 -10.93 -7.51 20.94
CA GLU A 277 -11.93 -7.02 19.99
C GLU A 277 -11.23 -6.33 18.82
N LEU A 278 -11.52 -6.78 17.60
CA LEU A 278 -10.94 -6.22 16.37
C LEU A 278 -11.99 -5.42 15.61
N SER A 279 -11.64 -4.18 15.29
CA SER A 279 -12.34 -3.40 14.27
C SER A 279 -11.65 -3.62 12.94
N VAL A 280 -12.41 -4.00 11.92
CA VAL A 280 -11.91 -4.24 10.57
C VAL A 280 -12.32 -3.07 9.68
N MET A 281 -11.37 -2.58 8.88
CA MET A 281 -11.63 -1.65 7.78
C MET A 281 -10.97 -2.22 6.54
N GLU A 282 -11.70 -2.29 5.44
CA GLU A 282 -11.18 -2.77 4.16
C GLU A 282 -11.26 -1.65 3.13
N SER A 283 -10.15 -1.44 2.41
CA SER A 283 -10.10 -0.53 1.28
C SER A 283 -10.32 -1.33 0.00
N ARG A 284 -11.49 -1.18 -0.62
CA ARG A 284 -11.79 -1.79 -1.92
C ARG A 284 -11.61 -0.79 -3.06
N CYS A 285 -11.12 -1.28 -4.19
CA CYS A 285 -11.08 -0.50 -5.41
C CYS A 285 -12.43 -0.63 -6.14
N GLY A 286 -12.99 0.49 -6.59
CA GLY A 286 -14.17 0.47 -7.45
C GLY A 286 -13.90 -0.23 -8.80
N ALA A 287 -14.94 -0.75 -9.45
CA ALA A 287 -14.81 -1.56 -10.67
C ALA A 287 -13.97 -0.87 -11.77
N GLY A 288 -14.18 0.43 -12.01
CA GLY A 288 -13.46 1.19 -13.03
C GLY A 288 -12.01 1.55 -12.69
N VAL A 289 -11.52 1.27 -11.48
CA VAL A 289 -10.13 1.55 -11.08
C VAL A 289 -9.17 0.53 -11.71
N LYS A 290 -9.62 -0.71 -11.93
CA LYS A 290 -8.80 -1.76 -12.55
C LYS A 290 -8.45 -1.44 -14.01
N ASP A 291 -9.32 -0.69 -14.70
CA ASP A 291 -9.11 -0.26 -16.08
C ASP A 291 -8.05 0.84 -16.23
N LEU A 292 -7.73 1.55 -15.13
CA LEU A 292 -6.70 2.58 -15.14
C LEU A 292 -5.31 1.95 -15.14
N SER A 293 -4.38 2.54 -15.91
CA SER A 293 -2.97 2.12 -15.88
C SER A 293 -2.39 2.22 -14.46
N PRO A 294 -1.47 1.32 -14.05
CA PRO A 294 -0.83 1.34 -12.73
C PRO A 294 -0.22 2.71 -12.32
N SER A 295 0.30 3.48 -13.29
CA SER A 295 0.81 4.85 -13.06
C SER A 295 -0.26 5.86 -12.67
N ARG A 296 -1.50 5.69 -13.11
CA ARG A 296 -2.60 6.62 -12.85
C ARG A 296 -3.37 6.28 -11.59
N ARG A 297 -3.54 4.99 -11.27
CA ARG A 297 -4.20 4.57 -10.03
C ARG A 297 -3.26 4.51 -8.82
N GLY A 298 -1.95 4.56 -9.06
CA GLY A 298 -0.93 4.55 -8.01
C GLY A 298 -0.69 3.18 -7.37
N CYS A 299 -1.57 2.19 -7.54
CA CYS A 299 -1.45 0.85 -6.96
C CYS A 299 -1.39 -0.29 -8.00
N SER A 300 -0.99 -1.48 -7.53
CA SER A 300 -0.95 -2.73 -8.30
C SER A 300 -1.84 -3.77 -7.63
N TYR A 301 -2.55 -4.57 -8.42
CA TYR A 301 -3.29 -5.72 -7.90
C TYR A 301 -2.37 -6.93 -7.71
N MET A 302 -2.83 -7.90 -6.91
CA MET A 302 -2.06 -9.13 -6.60
C MET A 302 -1.91 -10.07 -7.81
N ASP A 303 -2.87 -10.04 -8.73
CA ASP A 303 -2.86 -10.83 -9.98
C ASP A 303 -1.99 -10.18 -11.08
N GLU A 304 -1.43 -9.00 -10.84
CA GLU A 304 -0.66 -8.27 -11.84
C GLU A 304 0.85 -8.57 -11.72
N PRO A 305 1.55 -8.71 -12.86
CA PRO A 305 2.99 -8.92 -12.84
C PRO A 305 3.68 -7.70 -12.23
N ARG A 306 4.64 -7.95 -11.34
CA ARG A 306 5.46 -6.89 -10.73
C ARG A 306 6.18 -6.10 -11.82
N LEU A 307 5.75 -4.87 -12.07
CA LEU A 307 6.44 -3.94 -12.96
C LEU A 307 7.82 -3.61 -12.37
N SER A 308 8.87 -3.92 -13.13
CA SER A 308 10.27 -3.65 -12.74
C SER A 308 10.44 -2.18 -12.30
N GLY A 309 10.80 -1.98 -11.04
CA GLY A 309 11.13 -0.64 -10.49
C GLY A 309 10.08 0.02 -9.58
N ARG A 310 8.88 -0.54 -9.36
CA ARG A 310 7.92 -0.02 -8.36
C ARG A 310 7.71 -1.01 -7.22
N LYS A 311 8.17 -0.62 -6.02
CA LYS A 311 8.19 -1.43 -4.79
C LYS A 311 6.90 -1.42 -3.96
N HIS A 312 5.81 -0.82 -4.45
CA HIS A 312 4.59 -0.64 -3.66
C HIS A 312 3.45 -1.47 -4.22
N SER A 313 3.35 -2.72 -3.77
CA SER A 313 2.08 -3.43 -3.70
C SER A 313 1.27 -2.80 -2.58
N TYR A 314 0.20 -2.09 -2.92
CA TYR A 314 -0.72 -1.55 -1.92
C TYR A 314 -1.60 -2.72 -1.49
N ILE A 315 -1.19 -3.39 -0.43
CA ILE A 315 -2.06 -4.30 0.28
C ILE A 315 -3.20 -3.44 0.83
N ALA A 316 -4.44 -3.87 0.62
CA ALA A 316 -5.58 -3.27 1.31
C ALA A 316 -5.25 -3.29 2.80
N HIS A 317 -4.93 -2.12 3.37
CA HIS A 317 -4.55 -2.02 4.77
C HIS A 317 -5.76 -2.47 5.58
N PHE A 318 -5.68 -3.67 6.14
CA PHE A 318 -6.50 -4.07 7.27
C PHE A 318 -6.06 -3.22 8.45
N ALA A 319 -6.75 -2.10 8.66
CA ALA A 319 -6.57 -1.33 9.88
C ALA A 319 -7.25 -2.11 11.00
N LEU A 320 -6.45 -2.89 11.73
CA LEU A 320 -6.90 -3.64 12.89
C LEU A 320 -6.69 -2.78 14.12
N GLN A 321 -7.79 -2.28 14.69
CA GLN A 321 -7.71 -1.60 15.97
C GLN A 321 -7.95 -2.61 17.09
N ASN A 322 -6.89 -2.93 17.83
CA ASN A 322 -6.96 -3.83 18.97
C ASN A 322 -7.53 -3.10 20.18
N LYS A 323 -8.75 -3.46 20.60
CA LYS A 323 -9.34 -2.98 21.85
C LYS A 323 -9.24 -4.08 22.89
N THR A 324 -8.32 -3.91 23.83
CA THR A 324 -8.06 -4.89 24.91
C THR A 324 -8.83 -4.49 26.16
N GLU A 325 -9.77 -5.30 26.60
CA GLU A 325 -10.38 -5.17 27.92
C GLU A 325 -9.59 -6.03 28.92
N ARG A 326 -9.10 -5.40 29.99
CA ARG A 326 -8.50 -6.10 31.15
C ARG A 326 -9.57 -6.12 32.23
N ASP A 327 -9.88 -7.29 32.76
CA ASP A 327 -10.91 -7.49 33.79
C ASP A 327 -10.86 -6.42 34.89
N GLY A 328 -11.95 -5.65 35.04
CA GLY A 328 -12.28 -4.95 36.29
C GLY A 328 -12.31 -3.41 36.33
N VAL A 329 -12.06 -2.67 35.24
CA VAL A 329 -12.16 -1.19 35.27
C VAL A 329 -13.06 -0.66 34.15
N PRO A 330 -14.25 -0.10 34.46
CA PRO A 330 -15.11 0.47 33.44
C PRO A 330 -14.57 1.83 32.97
N LEU A 331 -14.23 1.94 31.68
CA LEU A 331 -13.87 3.23 31.08
C LEU A 331 -15.12 4.09 30.84
N ARG A 332 -15.07 5.32 31.36
CA ARG A 332 -16.10 6.36 31.20
C ARG A 332 -16.44 6.56 29.72
N ARG A 333 -17.74 6.65 29.42
CA ARG A 333 -18.27 7.16 28.13
C ARG A 333 -17.68 8.53 27.84
N GLY A 334 -16.77 8.60 26.87
CA GLY A 334 -16.35 9.84 26.23
C GLY A 334 -16.57 9.72 24.72
N SER A 335 -17.41 10.59 24.19
CA SER A 335 -17.52 11.01 22.78
C SER A 335 -17.82 9.94 21.71
N GLN A 336 -19.06 9.96 21.20
CA GLN A 336 -19.52 9.19 20.03
C GLN A 336 -18.85 9.65 18.71
N GLY A 337 -18.33 8.68 17.94
CA GLY A 337 -17.97 8.78 16.52
C GLY A 337 -16.88 7.75 16.12
N PRO A 338 -16.77 7.33 14.84
CA PRO A 338 -17.76 6.54 14.09
C PRO A 338 -17.91 5.12 14.68
N GLN A 339 -18.95 4.38 14.28
CA GLN A 339 -19.30 3.09 14.88
C GLN A 339 -18.16 2.07 14.75
N SER A 340 -17.58 1.69 15.90
CA SER A 340 -16.60 0.61 16.07
C SER A 340 -17.30 -0.73 15.92
N LEU A 341 -16.82 -1.58 15.02
CA LEU A 341 -17.36 -2.93 14.79
C LEU A 341 -16.59 -3.93 15.66
N THR A 342 -17.30 -4.88 16.28
CA THR A 342 -16.77 -5.80 17.28
C THR A 342 -16.57 -7.19 16.67
N ALA A 343 -15.34 -7.61 16.41
CA ALA A 343 -14.99 -9.03 16.23
C ALA A 343 -14.41 -9.56 17.53
N ARG A 344 -15.05 -10.54 18.19
CA ARG A 344 -14.60 -11.06 19.50
C ARG A 344 -13.63 -12.22 19.30
N MET A 345 -12.41 -12.07 19.79
CA MET A 345 -11.39 -13.12 19.83
C MET A 345 -11.19 -13.53 21.29
N LEU A 346 -11.26 -14.82 21.63
CA LEU A 346 -11.15 -15.31 23.02
C LEU A 346 -9.98 -16.30 23.12
N ILE A 347 -8.92 -15.88 23.78
CA ILE A 347 -7.70 -16.66 24.03
C ILE A 347 -7.90 -17.39 25.37
N HIS A 348 -7.79 -18.72 25.39
CA HIS A 348 -7.73 -19.50 26.62
C HIS A 348 -6.32 -20.08 26.77
N GLY A 349 -5.79 -20.16 28.00
CA GLY A 349 -4.50 -20.76 28.30
C GLY A 349 -4.39 -21.18 29.75
#